data_AF-A0A8J2WYT3-F1
#
_entry.id   AF-A0A8J2WYT3-F1
#
_cell.length_a   1.000
_cell.length_b   1.000
_cell.length_c   1.000
_cell.angle_alpha   90.00
_cell.angle_beta   90.00
_cell.angle_gamma   90.00
#
_symmetry.space_group_name_H-M   'P 1'
#
loop_
_entity.id
_entity.type
_entity.pdbx_description
1 polymer ?
#
loop_
_entity_poly.entity_id
_entity_poly.type
_entity_poly.pdbx_seq_one_letter_code
_entity_poly.pdbx_strand_id
1 'polypeptide(L)'
;SVSRCEPWSGPRLAPIVAAANMYRTLALAAALAPVTGFAPALRATARSVALKAKYTDANGNPIKAALSAYMHFCNDERATVTAEQKRLAGDSFKQTLVMTKLGALWRELPEAQKATYNQKARRGDKARYDAALKAAGVLTKAEKKAQGPKRPLSAYMHFCAERRPSLTEELKAQLGADFKYTLVMTKLGEEWRGVGDKSKYEAMAAADKASKAA
;
A
#
# COMPACT_ATOMS: atom_id res chain seq x y z
N SER A 1 -65.08 14.19 -23.55
CA SER A 1 -65.50 15.54 -23.12
C SER A 1 -65.32 15.63 -21.61
N VAL A 2 -64.49 16.58 -21.19
CA VAL A 2 -64.46 17.30 -19.90
C VAL A 2 -64.59 16.50 -18.59
N SER A 3 -63.45 16.40 -17.91
CA SER A 3 -63.18 16.74 -16.50
C SER A 3 -64.35 16.78 -15.52
N ARG A 4 -64.18 16.15 -14.35
CA ARG A 4 -64.08 16.86 -13.06
C ARG A 4 -63.65 15.91 -11.93
N CYS A 5 -62.46 16.15 -11.38
CA CYS A 5 -62.09 15.74 -10.03
C CYS A 5 -62.59 16.78 -9.02
N GLU A 6 -62.50 16.39 -7.75
CA GLU A 6 -62.84 17.06 -6.48
C GLU A 6 -64.13 16.50 -5.86
N PRO A 7 -64.22 16.30 -4.52
CA PRO A 7 -63.52 17.07 -3.49
C PRO A 7 -62.94 16.30 -2.27
N TRP A 8 -62.01 17.00 -1.61
CA TRP A 8 -61.90 17.28 -0.16
C TRP A 8 -62.58 16.37 0.90
N SER A 9 -61.71 15.95 1.83
CA SER A 9 -61.78 16.12 3.29
C SER A 9 -62.98 15.61 4.09
N GLY A 10 -62.66 14.64 4.96
CA GLY A 10 -63.31 14.47 6.26
C GLY A 10 -62.73 13.28 7.03
N PRO A 11 -62.03 13.47 8.16
CA PRO A 11 -61.61 12.38 9.02
C PRO A 11 -62.46 12.31 10.30
N ARG A 12 -62.24 11.21 11.04
CA ARG A 12 -62.71 10.82 12.38
C ARG A 12 -63.97 9.97 12.32
N LEU A 13 -63.87 8.75 12.84
CA LEU A 13 -64.00 8.50 14.27
C LEU A 13 -63.50 7.08 14.57
N ALA A 14 -62.76 6.97 15.67
CA ALA A 14 -62.32 5.73 16.30
C ALA A 14 -63.51 5.09 17.08
N PRO A 15 -63.24 4.14 17.99
CA PRO A 15 -62.71 2.78 17.84
C PRO A 15 -63.79 1.78 18.30
N ILE A 16 -63.45 0.52 18.51
CA ILE A 16 -63.78 -0.29 19.72
C ILE A 16 -63.39 -1.73 19.40
N VAL A 17 -62.36 -2.20 20.09
CA VAL A 17 -61.90 -3.59 20.09
C VAL A 17 -62.65 -4.31 21.22
N ALA A 18 -63.38 -5.35 20.87
CA ALA A 18 -63.80 -6.38 21.79
C ALA A 18 -63.86 -7.71 21.04
N ALA A 19 -63.20 -8.73 21.60
CA ALA A 19 -63.74 -10.08 21.80
C ALA A 19 -62.63 -11.12 21.70
N ALA A 20 -62.46 -11.81 22.82
CA ALA A 20 -61.76 -13.07 22.95
C ALA A 20 -62.43 -14.17 22.11
N ASN A 21 -61.66 -15.17 21.67
CA ASN A 21 -62.04 -16.55 21.97
C ASN A 21 -60.88 -17.52 21.79
N MET A 22 -60.78 -18.43 22.74
CA MET A 22 -59.79 -19.51 22.77
C MET A 22 -60.34 -20.78 22.12
N TYR A 23 -59.39 -21.60 21.66
CA TYR A 23 -59.37 -23.07 21.52
C TYR A 23 -59.46 -23.70 20.13
N ARG A 24 -58.47 -24.60 19.92
CA ARG A 24 -58.38 -25.76 19.00
C ARG A 24 -58.14 -25.38 17.52
N THR A 25 -57.07 -25.81 16.87
CA THR A 25 -56.55 -27.17 16.75
C THR A 25 -55.09 -27.19 16.26
N LEU A 26 -54.38 -28.27 16.62
CA LEU A 26 -53.06 -28.66 16.14
C LEU A 26 -53.00 -28.81 14.61
N ALA A 27 -51.98 -28.23 13.96
CA ALA A 27 -51.27 -28.87 12.84
C ALA A 27 -50.04 -28.08 12.38
N LEU A 28 -48.93 -28.81 12.27
CA LEU A 28 -47.77 -28.58 11.40
C LEU A 28 -46.81 -27.43 11.73
N ALA A 29 -45.93 -27.68 12.69
CA ALA A 29 -44.67 -26.96 12.83
C ALA A 29 -43.74 -27.30 11.64
N ALA A 30 -43.80 -26.51 10.58
CA ALA A 30 -42.73 -26.41 9.59
C ALA A 30 -41.62 -25.53 10.18
N ALA A 31 -40.49 -26.14 10.49
CA ALA A 31 -39.30 -25.45 10.96
C ALA A 31 -38.74 -24.51 9.86
N LEU A 32 -39.04 -23.22 9.97
CA LEU A 32 -38.30 -22.14 9.33
C LEU A 32 -37.69 -21.31 10.45
N ALA A 33 -36.43 -21.62 10.79
CA ALA A 33 -35.65 -20.78 11.67
C ALA A 33 -35.37 -19.44 10.97
N PRO A 34 -35.76 -18.28 11.53
CA PRO A 34 -35.30 -17.00 11.03
C PRO A 34 -33.80 -16.87 11.35
N VAL A 35 -33.00 -16.69 10.31
CA VAL A 35 -31.60 -16.30 10.41
C VAL A 35 -31.50 -14.99 11.20
N THR A 36 -31.17 -15.10 12.48
CA THR A 36 -30.93 -13.96 13.37
C THR A 36 -29.79 -13.13 12.78
N GLY A 37 -30.09 -11.86 12.54
CA GLY A 37 -29.21 -10.90 11.88
C GLY A 37 -27.80 -10.88 12.46
N PHE A 38 -26.82 -11.11 11.58
CA PHE A 38 -25.46 -10.69 11.78
C PHE A 38 -25.41 -9.17 11.63
N ALA A 39 -25.68 -8.45 12.72
CA ALA A 39 -25.38 -7.03 12.79
C ALA A 39 -23.85 -6.87 12.76
N PRO A 40 -23.25 -6.24 11.74
CA PRO A 40 -21.83 -5.97 11.77
C PRO A 40 -21.66 -4.83 12.78
N ALA A 41 -21.19 -5.18 13.99
CA ALA A 41 -20.64 -4.19 14.90
C ALA A 41 -19.43 -3.55 14.18
N LEU A 42 -19.68 -2.43 13.50
CA LEU A 42 -18.64 -1.55 13.00
C LEU A 42 -17.91 -1.00 14.23
N ARG A 43 -16.92 -1.75 14.69
CA ARG A 43 -15.93 -1.28 15.64
C ARG A 43 -15.17 -0.18 14.92
N ALA A 44 -15.65 1.05 15.07
CA ALA A 44 -14.93 2.24 14.66
C ALA A 44 -13.68 2.34 15.53
N THR A 45 -12.63 1.62 15.14
CA THR A 45 -11.29 1.90 15.64
C THR A 45 -10.94 3.27 15.09
N ALA A 46 -11.10 4.30 15.91
CA ALA A 46 -10.44 5.58 15.68
C ALA A 46 -8.94 5.27 15.59
N ARG A 47 -8.41 5.19 14.36
CA ARG A 47 -6.98 5.16 14.14
C ARG A 47 -6.47 6.53 14.58
N SER A 48 -6.00 6.62 15.81
CA SER A 48 -5.20 7.75 16.26
C SER A 48 -3.99 7.86 15.32
N VAL A 49 -3.99 8.86 14.44
CA VAL A 49 -2.86 9.16 13.54
C VAL A 49 -1.77 9.91 14.32
N ALA A 50 -1.37 9.38 15.47
CA ALA A 50 -0.11 9.76 16.06
C ALA A 50 0.96 9.04 15.25
N LEU A 51 1.51 9.72 14.25
CA LEU A 51 2.70 9.27 13.51
C LEU A 51 3.84 9.10 14.52
N LYS A 52 3.95 7.89 15.08
CA LYS A 52 5.07 7.50 15.93
C LYS A 52 6.33 7.64 15.09
N ALA A 53 7.25 8.50 15.51
CA ALA A 53 8.54 8.62 14.85
C ALA A 53 9.22 7.25 14.83
N LYS A 54 9.67 6.82 13.65
CA LYS A 54 10.19 5.47 13.47
C LYS A 54 11.50 5.23 14.21
N TYR A 55 12.25 6.31 14.45
CA TYR A 55 13.57 6.28 15.09
C TYR A 55 13.73 7.49 16.02
N THR A 56 14.45 7.29 17.11
CA THR A 56 14.78 8.29 18.13
C THR A 56 16.29 8.48 18.16
N ASP A 57 16.76 9.69 18.47
CA ASP A 57 18.17 9.97 18.68
C ASP A 57 18.64 9.45 20.06
N ALA A 58 19.95 9.62 20.34
CA ALA A 58 20.54 9.24 21.63
C ALA A 58 19.96 10.04 22.84
N ASN A 59 19.31 11.18 22.57
CA ASN A 59 18.69 12.05 23.56
C ASN A 59 17.17 11.80 23.71
N GLY A 60 16.63 10.78 23.02
CA GLY A 60 15.21 10.45 23.03
C GLY A 60 14.31 11.31 22.13
N ASN A 61 14.86 12.27 21.37
CA ASN A 61 14.08 13.06 20.43
C ASN A 61 13.77 12.28 19.16
N PRO A 62 12.56 12.45 18.58
CA PRO A 62 12.19 11.79 17.34
C PRO A 62 13.00 12.30 16.15
N ILE A 63 13.66 11.40 15.42
CA ILE A 63 14.34 11.74 14.17
C ILE A 63 13.28 12.01 13.10
N LYS A 64 13.09 13.28 12.74
CA LYS A 64 12.17 13.69 11.68
C LYS A 64 12.62 13.12 10.34
N ALA A 65 11.69 12.47 9.64
CA ALA A 65 11.90 11.92 8.30
C ALA A 65 12.48 12.96 7.33
N ALA A 66 13.23 12.49 6.34
CA ALA A 66 13.68 13.34 5.23
C ALA A 66 12.48 13.94 4.50
N LEU A 67 12.50 15.25 4.29
CA LEU A 67 11.48 15.94 3.51
C LEU A 67 11.60 15.58 2.03
N SER A 68 10.46 15.45 1.36
CA SER A 68 10.43 15.24 -0.09
C SER A 68 10.61 16.57 -0.83
N ALA A 69 10.93 16.50 -2.13
CA ALA A 69 11.03 17.68 -2.99
C ALA A 69 9.74 18.53 -2.96
N TYR A 70 8.58 17.88 -2.98
CA TYR A 70 7.29 18.54 -2.87
C TYR A 70 7.10 19.23 -1.52
N MET A 71 7.60 18.65 -0.43
CA MET A 71 7.50 19.28 0.90
C MET A 71 8.36 20.53 1.01
N HIS A 72 9.55 20.54 0.37
CA HIS A 72 10.34 21.76 0.25
C HIS A 72 9.61 22.84 -0.55
N PHE A 73 9.07 22.48 -1.71
CA PHE A 73 8.24 23.39 -2.51
C PHE A 73 7.05 23.94 -1.72
N CYS A 74 6.33 23.07 -1.00
CA CYS A 74 5.25 23.50 -0.11
C CYS A 74 5.72 24.43 0.99
N ASN A 75 6.91 24.25 1.57
CA ASN A 75 7.38 25.15 2.63
C ASN A 75 7.68 26.55 2.09
N ASP A 76 8.25 26.64 0.88
CA ASP A 76 8.61 27.91 0.24
C ASP A 76 7.34 28.64 -0.27
N GLU A 77 6.43 27.93 -0.94
CA GLU A 77 5.25 28.54 -1.60
C GLU A 77 4.01 28.66 -0.71
N ARG A 78 3.91 27.90 0.39
CA ARG A 78 2.69 27.92 1.23
C ARG A 78 2.40 29.28 1.81
N ALA A 79 3.42 30.05 2.19
CA ALA A 79 3.23 31.40 2.72
C ALA A 79 2.59 32.32 1.67
N THR A 80 3.14 32.32 0.46
CA THR A 80 2.65 33.09 -0.70
C THR A 80 1.23 32.70 -1.08
N VAL A 81 0.96 31.40 -1.28
CA VAL A 81 -0.37 30.91 -1.65
C VAL A 81 -1.40 31.17 -0.53
N THR A 82 -0.98 31.12 0.74
CA THR A 82 -1.86 31.46 1.86
C THR A 82 -2.23 32.93 1.87
N ALA A 83 -1.28 33.84 1.60
CA ALA A 83 -1.55 35.27 1.52
C ALA A 83 -2.52 35.61 0.38
N GLU A 84 -2.28 35.06 -0.81
CA GLU A 84 -3.18 35.21 -1.96
C GLU A 84 -4.57 34.66 -1.67
N GLN A 85 -4.66 33.46 -1.09
CA GLN A 85 -5.94 32.83 -0.79
C GLN A 85 -6.69 33.57 0.32
N LYS A 86 -6.00 34.18 1.30
CA LYS A 86 -6.61 35.05 2.30
C LYS A 86 -7.15 36.34 1.69
N ARG A 87 -6.45 36.93 0.72
CA ARG A 87 -6.91 38.11 0.00
C ARG A 87 -8.16 37.82 -0.84
N LEU A 88 -8.21 36.66 -1.51
CA LEU A 88 -9.33 36.25 -2.35
C LEU A 88 -10.56 35.79 -1.57
N ALA A 89 -10.35 34.99 -0.51
CA ALA A 89 -11.44 34.35 0.23
C ALA A 89 -11.88 35.11 1.48
N GLY A 90 -11.12 36.12 1.93
CA GLY A 90 -11.41 36.88 3.16
C GLY A 90 -11.67 35.95 4.34
N ASP A 91 -12.80 36.15 5.01
CA ASP A 91 -13.26 35.35 6.17
C ASP A 91 -13.69 33.91 5.83
N SER A 92 -13.89 33.57 4.54
CA SER A 92 -14.19 32.21 4.09
C SER A 92 -12.92 31.39 3.76
N PHE A 93 -11.77 31.80 4.29
CA PHE A 93 -10.49 31.14 4.07
C PHE A 93 -10.50 29.70 4.61
N LYS A 94 -10.33 28.73 3.70
CA LYS A 94 -10.14 27.32 4.04
C LYS A 94 -8.72 26.89 3.68
N GLN A 95 -7.95 26.45 4.68
CA GLN A 95 -6.57 25.96 4.47
C GLN A 95 -6.49 24.79 3.48
N THR A 96 -7.55 23.99 3.36
CA THR A 96 -7.66 22.92 2.36
C THR A 96 -7.46 23.43 0.92
N LEU A 97 -7.94 24.64 0.61
CA LEU A 97 -7.78 25.25 -0.72
C LEU A 97 -6.32 25.55 -1.04
N VAL A 98 -5.52 25.96 -0.04
CA VAL A 98 -4.09 26.21 -0.19
C VAL A 98 -3.36 24.93 -0.57
N MET A 99 -3.67 23.80 0.08
CA MET A 99 -3.03 22.52 -0.25
C MET A 99 -3.43 22.01 -1.64
N THR A 100 -4.69 22.20 -2.03
CA THR A 100 -5.16 21.84 -3.38
C THR A 100 -4.44 22.67 -4.45
N LYS A 101 -4.28 23.99 -4.22
CA LYS A 101 -3.55 24.88 -5.13
C LYS A 101 -2.06 24.53 -5.22
N LEU A 102 -1.38 24.28 -4.10
CA LEU A 102 0.02 23.84 -4.08
C LEU A 102 0.22 22.53 -4.85
N GLY A 103 -0.71 21.58 -4.71
CA GLY A 103 -0.69 20.33 -5.47
C GLY A 103 -0.87 20.53 -6.98
N ALA A 104 -1.66 21.52 -7.40
CA ALA A 104 -1.81 21.88 -8.82
C ALA A 104 -0.52 22.54 -9.35
N LEU A 105 0.00 23.55 -8.63
CA LEU A 105 1.24 24.24 -9.00
C LEU A 105 2.42 23.29 -9.11
N TRP A 106 2.54 22.31 -8.20
CA TRP A 106 3.60 21.30 -8.29
C TRP A 106 3.48 20.44 -9.55
N ARG A 107 2.26 20.11 -10.00
CA ARG A 107 2.08 19.34 -11.25
C ARG A 107 2.48 20.15 -12.47
N GLU A 108 2.10 21.43 -12.50
CA GLU A 108 2.38 22.38 -13.59
C GLU A 108 3.85 22.86 -13.61
N LEU A 109 4.57 22.73 -12.50
CA LEU A 109 5.97 23.17 -12.41
C LEU A 109 6.85 22.47 -13.47
N PRO A 110 7.73 23.21 -14.18
CA PRO A 110 8.67 22.60 -15.12
C PRO A 110 9.64 21.64 -14.42
N GLU A 111 10.06 20.60 -15.13
CA GLU A 111 10.93 19.55 -14.57
C GLU A 111 12.28 20.10 -14.09
N ALA A 112 12.78 21.20 -14.68
CA ALA A 112 14.00 21.87 -14.22
C ALA A 112 13.88 22.41 -12.79
N GLN A 113 12.74 23.00 -12.43
CA GLN A 113 12.50 23.47 -11.06
C GLN A 113 12.27 22.29 -10.12
N LYS A 114 11.49 21.28 -10.54
CA LYS A 114 11.31 20.03 -9.78
C LYS A 114 12.66 19.35 -9.51
N ALA A 115 13.57 19.33 -10.49
CA ALA A 115 14.91 18.79 -10.35
C ALA A 115 15.73 19.53 -9.28
N THR A 116 15.61 20.86 -9.20
CA THR A 116 16.26 21.66 -8.14
C THR A 116 15.75 21.26 -6.76
N TYR A 117 14.43 21.14 -6.59
CA TYR A 117 13.84 20.67 -5.32
C TYR A 117 14.19 19.20 -5.01
N ASN A 118 14.27 18.33 -6.03
CA ASN A 118 14.75 16.96 -5.89
C ASN A 118 16.21 16.91 -5.44
N GLN A 119 17.05 17.83 -5.92
CA GLN A 119 18.43 17.95 -5.46
C GLN A 119 18.50 18.45 -4.02
N LYS A 120 17.71 19.48 -3.64
CA LYS A 120 17.59 19.94 -2.24
C LYS A 120 17.20 18.80 -1.30
N ALA A 121 16.17 18.03 -1.67
CA ALA A 121 15.70 16.87 -0.89
C ALA A 121 16.76 15.76 -0.78
N ARG A 122 17.48 15.46 -1.88
CA ARG A 122 18.50 14.40 -1.90
C ARG A 122 19.78 14.79 -1.16
N ARG A 123 20.29 16.01 -1.37
CA ARG A 123 21.58 16.45 -0.83
C ARG A 123 21.47 16.99 0.60
N GLY A 124 20.40 17.71 0.92
CA GLY A 124 20.19 18.28 2.25
C GLY A 124 19.49 17.28 3.17
N ASP A 125 18.19 17.06 2.93
CA ASP A 125 17.34 16.37 3.89
C ASP A 125 17.59 14.89 4.01
N LYS A 126 17.78 14.20 2.88
CA LYS A 126 18.10 12.77 2.90
C LYS A 126 19.47 12.54 3.57
N ALA A 127 20.47 13.37 3.30
CA ALA A 127 21.78 13.25 3.92
C ALA A 127 21.71 13.53 5.43
N ARG A 128 20.99 14.59 5.87
CA ARG A 128 20.73 14.87 7.29
C ARG A 128 20.07 13.68 7.97
N TYR A 129 19.03 13.12 7.36
CA TYR A 129 18.29 12.00 7.93
C TYR A 129 19.15 10.74 8.00
N ASP A 130 19.89 10.40 6.93
CA ASP A 130 20.79 9.25 6.90
C ASP A 130 21.93 9.40 7.95
N ALA A 131 22.49 10.60 8.12
CA ALA A 131 23.47 10.89 9.17
C ALA A 131 22.88 10.76 10.58
N ALA A 132 21.66 11.26 10.81
CA ALA A 132 20.97 11.11 12.09
C ALA A 132 20.67 9.64 12.41
N LEU A 133 20.26 8.85 11.41
CA LEU A 133 20.07 7.40 11.57
C LEU A 133 21.38 6.69 11.90
N LYS A 134 22.47 7.06 11.23
CA LYS A 134 23.79 6.50 11.51
C LYS A 134 24.26 6.84 12.93
N ALA A 135 24.05 8.07 13.38
CA ALA A 135 24.38 8.50 14.75
C ALA A 135 23.53 7.76 15.81
N ALA A 136 22.27 7.46 15.50
CA ALA A 136 21.40 6.66 16.36
C ALA A 136 21.67 5.14 16.29
N GLY A 137 22.73 4.70 15.58
CA GLY A 137 23.07 3.28 15.43
C GLY A 137 22.07 2.49 14.57
N VAL A 138 21.15 3.18 13.88
CA VAL A 138 20.18 2.52 12.99
C VAL A 138 20.85 2.25 11.65
N LEU A 139 21.32 1.01 11.48
CA LEU A 139 21.86 0.52 10.21
C LEU A 139 20.87 0.79 9.07
N THR A 140 21.39 1.30 7.95
CA THR A 140 20.61 1.50 6.74
C THR A 140 20.10 0.17 6.19
N LYS A 141 19.07 0.18 5.34
CA LYS A 141 18.53 -1.05 4.72
C LYS A 141 19.61 -1.84 3.98
N ALA A 142 20.59 -1.14 3.39
CA ALA A 142 21.72 -1.75 2.67
C ALA A 142 22.70 -2.42 3.64
N GLU A 143 23.11 -1.74 4.70
CA GLU A 143 24.00 -2.32 5.72
C GLU A 143 23.33 -3.49 6.44
N LYS A 144 22.03 -3.39 6.77
CA LYS A 144 21.24 -4.52 7.29
C LYS A 144 21.19 -5.70 6.32
N LYS A 145 21.19 -5.45 5.00
CA LYS A 145 21.23 -6.51 3.98
C LYS A 145 22.64 -7.11 3.85
N ALA A 146 23.69 -6.33 4.09
CA ALA A 146 25.08 -6.80 4.04
C ALA A 146 25.46 -7.60 5.30
N GLN A 147 24.99 -7.18 6.48
CA GLN A 147 25.24 -7.84 7.76
C GLN A 147 24.24 -8.96 8.08
N GLY A 148 23.06 -8.92 7.46
CA GLY A 148 22.03 -9.94 7.67
C GLY A 148 22.37 -11.27 6.98
N PRO A 149 21.74 -12.37 7.41
CA PRO A 149 21.91 -13.67 6.77
C PRO A 149 21.53 -13.60 5.29
N LYS A 150 22.33 -14.26 4.44
CA LYS A 150 22.05 -14.36 3.00
C LYS A 150 20.67 -15.01 2.83
N ARG A 151 19.86 -14.44 1.94
CA ARG A 151 18.52 -14.96 1.65
C ARG A 151 18.60 -16.41 1.14
N PRO A 152 17.60 -17.25 1.43
CA PRO A 152 17.54 -18.59 0.87
C PRO A 152 17.46 -18.55 -0.65
N LEU A 153 18.01 -19.57 -1.30
CA LEU A 153 17.94 -19.71 -2.75
C LEU A 153 16.49 -20.00 -3.17
N SER A 154 16.10 -19.48 -4.33
CA SER A 154 14.79 -19.79 -4.92
C SER A 154 14.86 -21.09 -5.71
N ALA A 155 13.70 -21.66 -6.05
CA ALA A 155 13.59 -22.86 -6.87
C ALA A 155 14.38 -22.73 -8.19
N TYR A 156 14.27 -21.57 -8.84
CA TYR A 156 15.04 -21.26 -10.04
C TYR A 156 16.56 -21.27 -9.79
N MET A 157 17.04 -20.79 -8.64
CA MET A 157 18.48 -20.79 -8.34
C MET A 157 19.03 -22.19 -8.12
N HIS A 158 18.22 -23.11 -7.57
CA HIS A 158 18.58 -24.53 -7.48
C HIS A 158 18.62 -25.19 -8.87
N PHE A 159 17.64 -24.90 -9.72
CA PHE A 159 17.65 -25.33 -11.13
C PHE A 159 18.89 -24.82 -11.87
N CYS A 160 19.22 -23.54 -11.72
CA CYS A 160 20.43 -22.98 -12.32
C CYS A 160 21.70 -23.64 -11.76
N ALA A 161 21.76 -23.98 -10.47
CA ALA A 161 22.94 -24.65 -9.90
C ALA A 161 23.22 -26.02 -10.54
N GLU A 162 22.17 -26.81 -10.80
CA GLU A 162 22.30 -28.13 -11.45
C GLU A 162 22.57 -28.03 -12.96
N ARG A 163 21.87 -27.12 -13.66
CA ARG A 163 21.85 -27.08 -15.13
C ARG A 163 22.93 -26.19 -15.75
N ARG A 164 23.41 -25.18 -15.02
CA ARG A 164 24.48 -24.27 -15.46
C ARG A 164 25.78 -24.98 -15.87
N PRO A 165 26.33 -25.97 -15.13
CA PRO A 165 27.57 -26.64 -15.56
C PRO A 165 27.37 -27.37 -16.90
N SER A 166 26.30 -28.15 -17.06
CA SER A 166 26.00 -28.86 -18.31
C SER A 166 25.86 -27.92 -19.51
N LEU A 167 25.05 -26.86 -19.38
CA LEU A 167 24.85 -25.89 -20.45
C LEU A 167 26.10 -25.06 -20.75
N THR A 168 26.97 -24.85 -19.75
CA THR A 168 28.24 -24.14 -19.97
C THR A 168 29.17 -24.98 -20.84
N GLU A 169 29.30 -26.28 -20.58
CA GLU A 169 30.14 -27.17 -21.40
C GLU A 169 29.57 -27.33 -22.81
N GLU A 170 28.26 -27.48 -22.96
CA GLU A 170 27.60 -27.55 -24.28
C GLU A 170 27.82 -26.27 -25.10
N LEU A 171 27.58 -25.11 -24.51
CA LEU A 171 27.77 -23.83 -25.20
C LEU A 171 29.23 -23.49 -25.43
N LYS A 172 30.14 -23.93 -24.56
CA LYS A 172 31.58 -23.78 -24.76
C LYS A 172 32.09 -24.68 -25.89
N ALA A 173 31.56 -25.90 -26.02
CA ALA A 173 31.87 -26.78 -27.14
C ALA A 173 31.32 -26.24 -28.48
N GLN A 174 30.13 -25.62 -28.46
CA GLN A 174 29.51 -25.07 -29.68
C GLN A 174 30.14 -23.75 -30.16
N LEU A 175 30.42 -22.83 -29.24
CA LEU A 175 30.83 -21.46 -29.57
C LEU A 175 32.32 -21.21 -29.39
N GLY A 176 33.04 -22.11 -28.70
CA GLY A 176 34.49 -22.02 -28.51
C GLY A 176 34.94 -20.66 -27.97
N ALA A 177 35.66 -19.90 -28.81
CA ALA A 177 36.20 -18.58 -28.48
C ALA A 177 35.15 -17.45 -28.41
N ASP A 178 33.99 -17.62 -29.06
CA ASP A 178 32.87 -16.65 -29.03
C ASP A 178 31.89 -16.91 -27.86
N PHE A 179 32.25 -17.82 -26.96
CA PHE A 179 31.44 -18.17 -25.79
C PHE A 179 31.22 -16.95 -24.89
N LYS A 180 29.95 -16.57 -24.74
CA LYS A 180 29.50 -15.54 -23.79
C LYS A 180 28.65 -16.17 -22.71
N TYR A 181 29.10 -16.04 -21.47
CA TYR A 181 28.39 -16.56 -20.30
C TYR A 181 26.94 -16.02 -20.18
N THR A 182 26.66 -14.84 -20.72
CA THR A 182 25.31 -14.27 -20.81
C THR A 182 24.33 -15.17 -21.57
N LEU A 183 24.77 -15.90 -22.60
CA LEU A 183 23.94 -16.82 -23.39
C LEU A 183 23.47 -18.01 -22.54
N VAL A 184 24.33 -18.51 -21.64
CA VAL A 184 23.98 -19.59 -20.70
C VAL A 184 22.80 -19.16 -19.82
N MET A 185 22.84 -17.94 -19.29
CA MET A 185 21.76 -17.43 -18.43
C MET A 185 20.45 -17.19 -19.19
N THR A 186 20.52 -16.73 -20.44
CA THR A 186 19.33 -16.59 -21.30
C THR A 186 18.70 -17.95 -21.58
N LYS A 187 19.50 -18.96 -21.96
CA LYS A 187 19.04 -20.32 -22.22
C LYS A 187 18.44 -21.00 -20.98
N LEU A 188 19.06 -20.83 -19.81
CA LEU A 188 18.50 -21.29 -18.54
C LEU A 188 17.12 -20.68 -18.23
N GLY A 189 16.94 -19.39 -18.56
CA GLY A 189 15.66 -18.71 -18.40
C GLY A 189 14.57 -19.24 -19.35
N GLU A 190 14.93 -19.60 -20.57
CA GLU A 190 14.05 -20.25 -21.55
C GLU A 190 13.66 -21.67 -21.08
N GLU A 191 14.64 -22.49 -20.71
CA GLU A 191 14.40 -23.84 -20.20
C GLU A 191 13.50 -23.83 -18.97
N TRP A 192 13.72 -22.92 -18.01
CA TRP A 192 12.89 -22.80 -16.82
C TRP A 192 11.42 -22.44 -17.10
N ARG A 193 11.16 -21.69 -18.18
CA ARG A 193 9.79 -21.40 -18.62
C ARG A 193 9.11 -22.64 -19.19
N GLY A 194 9.87 -23.55 -19.80
CA GLY A 194 9.40 -24.83 -20.36
C GLY A 194 9.36 -26.00 -19.40
N VAL A 195 10.00 -25.92 -18.22
CA VAL A 195 9.90 -26.96 -17.18
C VAL A 195 8.46 -27.05 -16.67
N GLY A 196 7.80 -28.19 -16.91
CA GLY A 196 6.45 -28.47 -16.41
C GLY A 196 6.41 -28.80 -14.92
N ASP A 197 7.28 -29.70 -14.46
CA ASP A 197 7.37 -30.08 -13.05
C ASP A 197 8.49 -29.31 -12.32
N LYS A 198 8.09 -28.39 -11.44
CA LYS A 198 8.98 -27.57 -10.60
C LYS A 198 9.01 -28.05 -9.15
N SER A 199 8.28 -29.11 -8.82
CA SER A 199 8.07 -29.60 -7.46
C SER A 199 9.38 -29.93 -6.75
N LYS A 200 10.32 -30.59 -7.44
CA LYS A 200 11.68 -30.86 -6.94
C LYS A 200 12.38 -29.59 -6.45
N TYR A 201 12.35 -28.53 -7.25
CA TYR A 201 13.05 -27.28 -6.97
C TYR A 201 12.32 -26.42 -5.93
N GLU A 202 10.99 -26.48 -5.90
CA GLU A 202 10.19 -25.83 -4.85
C GLU A 202 10.41 -26.49 -3.48
N ALA A 203 10.52 -27.82 -3.43
CA ALA A 203 10.87 -28.54 -2.20
C ALA A 203 12.27 -28.16 -1.69
N MET A 204 13.27 -28.10 -2.58
CA MET A 204 14.62 -27.62 -2.23
C MET A 204 14.61 -26.17 -1.73
N ALA A 205 13.89 -25.28 -2.42
CA ALA A 205 13.77 -23.89 -2.00
C ALA A 205 13.03 -23.73 -0.66
N ALA A 206 12.03 -24.57 -0.39
CA ALA A 206 11.33 -24.61 0.89
C ALA A 206 12.26 -25.08 2.01
N ALA A 207 13.07 -26.12 1.76
CA ALA A 207 14.07 -26.61 2.70
C ALA A 207 15.16 -25.56 2.99
N ASP A 208 15.69 -24.89 1.97
CA ASP A 208 16.66 -23.79 2.13
C ASP A 208 16.05 -22.58 2.85
N LYS A 209 14.78 -22.28 2.58
CA LYS A 209 14.05 -21.23 3.29
C LYS A 209 13.88 -21.58 4.76
N ALA A 210 13.58 -22.84 5.09
CA ALA A 210 13.48 -23.30 6.46
C ALA A 210 14.84 -23.28 7.16
N SER A 211 15.91 -23.76 6.52
CA SER A 211 17.25 -23.82 7.12
C SER A 211 17.87 -22.46 7.38
N LYS A 212 17.58 -21.44 6.56
CA LYS A 212 18.06 -20.07 6.77
C LYS A 212 17.14 -19.20 7.63
N ALA A 213 15.95 -19.72 7.98
CA ALA A 213 15.03 -19.07 8.90
C ALA A 213 15.17 -19.57 10.35
N ALA A 214 15.73 -20.77 10.53
CA ALA A 214 16.18 -21.31 11.82
C ALA A 214 17.50 -20.65 12.26
#